data_AF-A0A3G6YMK5-F1
#
_entry.id   AF-A0A3G6YMK5-F1
#
_cell.length_a   1.000
_cell.length_b   1.000
_cell.length_c   1.000
_cell.angle_alpha   90.00
_cell.angle_beta   90.00
_cell.angle_gamma   90.00
#
_symmetry.space_group_name_H-M   'P 1'
#
loop_
_entity.id
_entity.type
_entity.pdbx_description
1 polymer ?
#
loop_
_entity_poly.entity_id
_entity_poly.type
_entity_poly.pdbx_seq_one_letter_code
_entity_poly.pdbx_strand_id
1 'polypeptide(L)'
;MPAGAFNPPPKVTSAVFRLVPYDQKPITAKDEKALARLVAHVFTQRRKTLRNSLKGMIAEDGFEKAGVDPMARPETLTLAQFVALADQMVA
;
A
#
# COMPACT_ATOMS: atom_id res chain seq x y z
N MET A 1 -15.48 20.79 5.06
CA MET A 1 -16.47 21.66 4.40
C MET A 1 -17.83 21.41 5.01
N PRO A 2 -18.56 22.45 5.45
CA PRO A 2 -19.87 22.28 6.06
C PRO A 2 -20.91 21.76 5.06
N ALA A 3 -21.89 20.99 5.53
CA ALA A 3 -22.92 20.36 4.68
C ALA A 3 -23.77 21.40 3.92
N GLY A 4 -23.98 22.59 4.50
CA GLY A 4 -24.71 23.70 3.88
C GLY A 4 -24.02 24.32 2.64
N ALA A 5 -22.80 23.91 2.32
CA ALA A 5 -22.11 24.31 1.08
C ALA A 5 -22.61 23.55 -0.17
N PHE A 6 -23.49 22.55 0.00
CA PHE A 6 -24.02 21.71 -1.09
C PHE A 6 -25.55 21.71 -1.07
N ASN A 7 -26.17 21.58 -2.26
CA ASN A 7 -27.62 21.47 -2.40
C ASN A 7 -27.99 20.29 -3.35
N PRO A 8 -28.67 19.23 -2.86
CA PRO A 8 -29.05 19.00 -1.47
C PRO A 8 -27.83 18.68 -0.57
N PRO A 9 -27.94 18.89 0.76
CA PRO A 9 -26.83 18.62 1.69
C PRO A 9 -26.47 17.12 1.74
N PRO A 10 -25.17 16.75 1.64
CA PRO A 10 -24.73 15.36 1.78
C PRO A 10 -24.84 14.86 3.23
N LYS A 11 -24.97 13.54 3.40
CA LYS A 11 -24.98 12.88 4.73
C LYS A 11 -23.59 12.68 5.35
N VAL A 12 -22.53 13.08 4.65
CA VAL A 12 -21.13 12.83 5.01
C VAL A 12 -20.35 14.13 5.00
N THR A 13 -19.28 14.17 5.81
CA THR A 13 -18.36 15.31 5.86
C THR A 13 -17.51 15.37 4.59
N SER A 14 -17.43 16.54 3.96
CA SER A 14 -16.58 16.76 2.79
C SER A 14 -15.24 17.40 3.17
N ALA A 15 -14.18 17.03 2.44
CA ALA A 15 -12.84 17.61 2.54
C ALA A 15 -12.30 17.91 1.13
N VAL A 16 -11.44 18.93 1.00
CA VAL A 16 -10.71 19.25 -0.24
C VAL A 16 -9.24 18.98 0.02
N PHE A 17 -8.59 18.26 -0.89
CA PHE A 17 -7.14 18.03 -0.86
C PHE A 17 -6.56 18.30 -2.24
N ARG A 18 -5.30 18.74 -2.26
CA ARG A 18 -4.53 18.95 -3.49
C ARG A 18 -3.43 17.89 -3.55
N LEU A 19 -3.40 17.12 -4.62
CA LEU A 19 -2.29 16.23 -4.92
C LEU A 19 -1.34 16.97 -5.86
N VAL A 20 -0.09 17.10 -5.46
CA VAL A 20 0.98 17.65 -6.30
C VAL A 20 1.91 16.48 -6.64
N PRO A 21 2.07 16.13 -7.93
CA PRO A 21 3.03 15.12 -8.33
C PRO A 21 4.43 15.50 -7.85
N TYR A 22 5.20 14.52 -7.39
CA TYR A 22 6.62 14.74 -7.11
C TYR A 22 7.39 14.94 -8.41
N ASP A 23 8.25 15.97 -8.47
CA ASP A 23 9.19 16.15 -9.58
C ASP A 23 10.19 14.98 -9.63
N GLN A 24 10.66 14.55 -8.46
CA GLN A 24 11.43 13.33 -8.26
C GLN A 24 10.77 12.49 -7.17
N LYS A 25 10.42 11.24 -7.50
CA LYS A 25 9.79 10.33 -6.54
C LYS A 25 10.75 10.06 -5.38
N PRO A 26 10.31 10.21 -4.11
CA PRO A 26 11.15 9.93 -2.95
C PRO A 26 11.45 8.43 -2.79
N ILE A 27 10.57 7.58 -3.33
CA ILE A 27 10.69 6.12 -3.32
C ILE A 27 10.21 5.63 -4.68
N THR A 28 11.00 4.79 -5.33
CA THR A 28 10.69 4.23 -6.66
C THR A 28 10.78 2.72 -6.57
N ALA A 29 9.73 2.03 -7.01
CA ALA A 29 9.75 0.56 -7.14
C ALA A 29 10.39 0.16 -8.46
N LYS A 30 11.03 -1.02 -8.49
CA LYS A 30 11.56 -1.60 -9.74
C LYS A 30 10.46 -1.84 -10.77
N ASP A 31 9.28 -2.27 -10.31
CA ASP A 31 8.07 -2.42 -11.13
C ASP A 31 6.84 -1.89 -10.39
N GLU A 32 6.30 -0.75 -10.84
CA GLU A 32 5.09 -0.14 -10.27
C GLU A 32 3.85 -1.02 -10.45
N LYS A 33 3.79 -1.87 -11.49
CA LYS A 33 2.69 -2.82 -11.68
C LYS A 33 2.78 -3.96 -10.67
N ALA A 34 3.99 -4.38 -10.30
CA ALA A 34 4.17 -5.37 -9.23
C ALA A 34 3.75 -4.78 -7.88
N LEU A 35 4.15 -3.54 -7.58
CA LEU A 35 3.71 -2.81 -6.38
C LEU A 35 2.18 -2.68 -6.33
N ALA A 36 1.54 -2.26 -7.42
CA ALA A 36 0.09 -2.12 -7.48
C ALA A 36 -0.63 -3.46 -7.26
N ARG A 37 -0.13 -4.55 -7.87
CA ARG A 37 -0.67 -5.91 -7.66
C ARG A 37 -0.51 -6.38 -6.21
N LEU A 38 0.66 -6.14 -5.61
CA LEU A 38 0.93 -6.45 -4.21
C LEU A 38 -0.05 -5.73 -3.30
N VAL A 39 -0.14 -4.39 -3.39
CA VAL A 39 -1.03 -3.57 -2.56
C VAL A 39 -2.48 -4.00 -2.73
N ALA A 40 -2.96 -4.15 -3.96
CA ALA A 40 -4.34 -4.59 -4.21
C ALA A 40 -4.61 -5.95 -3.55
N HIS A 41 -3.71 -6.92 -3.71
CA HIS A 41 -3.86 -8.26 -3.15
C HIS A 41 -3.92 -8.26 -1.62
N VAL A 42 -2.96 -7.63 -0.95
CA VAL A 42 -2.90 -7.69 0.52
C VAL A 42 -4.05 -6.94 1.19
N PHE A 43 -4.53 -5.84 0.60
CA PHE A 43 -5.65 -5.09 1.18
C PHE A 43 -7.01 -5.77 0.99
N THR A 44 -7.18 -6.70 0.04
CA THR A 44 -8.36 -7.59 0.02
C THR A 44 -8.38 -8.54 1.22
N GLN A 45 -7.22 -8.79 1.83
CA GLN A 45 -7.02 -9.68 2.96
C GLN A 45 -6.56 -8.93 4.23
N ARG A 46 -6.97 -7.67 4.42
CA ARG A 46 -6.46 -6.74 5.47
C ARG A 46 -6.36 -7.29 6.91
N ARG A 47 -7.14 -8.33 7.24
CA ARG A 47 -7.15 -8.97 8.58
C ARG A 47 -6.12 -10.11 8.73
N LYS A 48 -5.53 -10.59 7.64
CA LYS A 48 -4.48 -11.62 7.64
C LYS A 48 -3.11 -10.97 7.80
N THR A 49 -2.17 -11.74 8.36
CA THR A 49 -0.75 -11.39 8.38
C THR A 49 -0.16 -11.45 6.97
N LEU A 50 0.88 -10.67 6.70
CA LEU A 50 1.54 -10.68 5.39
C LEU A 50 2.07 -12.05 5.00
N ARG A 51 2.60 -12.84 5.95
CA ARG A 51 3.01 -14.23 5.72
C ARG A 51 1.88 -15.07 5.10
N ASN A 52 0.66 -14.90 5.60
CA ASN A 52 -0.49 -15.65 5.10
C ASN A 52 -1.03 -15.11 3.78
N SER A 53 -0.95 -13.78 3.57
CA SER A 53 -1.41 -13.17 2.33
C SER A 53 -0.45 -13.38 1.16
N LEU A 54 0.87 -13.43 1.40
CA LEU A 54 1.90 -13.55 0.37
C LEU A 54 2.49 -14.96 0.25
N LYS A 55 1.84 -15.95 0.86
CA LYS A 55 2.29 -17.34 0.80
C LYS A 55 2.44 -17.81 -0.65
N GLY A 56 3.65 -18.23 -1.02
CA GLY A 56 3.98 -18.68 -2.38
C GLY A 56 4.16 -17.57 -3.42
N MET A 57 4.09 -16.30 -3.01
CA MET A 57 4.29 -15.14 -3.90
C MET A 57 5.64 -14.44 -3.67
N ILE A 58 6.31 -14.73 -2.56
CA ILE A 58 7.62 -14.19 -2.19
C ILE A 58 8.51 -15.35 -1.70
N ALA A 59 9.82 -15.23 -1.92
CA ALA A 59 10.80 -16.16 -1.39
C ALA A 59 10.81 -16.15 0.16
N GLU A 60 11.25 -17.24 0.78
CA GLU A 60 11.29 -17.38 2.24
C GLU A 60 12.11 -16.28 2.92
N ASP A 61 13.19 -15.84 2.30
CA ASP A 61 14.07 -14.76 2.77
C ASP A 61 13.62 -13.35 2.32
N GLY A 62 12.57 -13.24 1.51
CA GLY A 62 12.13 -11.98 0.93
C GLY A 62 11.60 -11.00 1.97
N PHE A 63 10.98 -11.48 3.06
CA PHE A 63 10.57 -10.62 4.17
C PHE A 63 11.76 -10.00 4.91
N GLU A 64 12.81 -10.79 5.14
CA GLU A 64 14.04 -10.35 5.79
C GLU A 64 14.76 -9.32 4.93
N LYS A 65 14.92 -9.60 3.62
CA LYS A 65 15.50 -8.67 2.65
C LYS A 65 14.72 -7.37 2.51
N ALA A 66 13.39 -7.43 2.65
CA ALA A 66 12.54 -6.25 2.63
C ALA A 66 12.51 -5.49 3.96
N GLY A 67 13.08 -6.03 5.03
CA GLY A 67 13.01 -5.44 6.38
C GLY A 67 11.58 -5.36 6.91
N VAL A 68 10.74 -6.35 6.61
CA VAL A 68 9.33 -6.38 7.00
C VAL A 68 9.05 -7.55 7.92
N ASP A 69 8.35 -7.29 9.03
CA ASP A 69 7.81 -8.33 9.90
C ASP A 69 6.73 -9.14 9.14
N PRO A 70 6.91 -10.46 8.93
CA PRO A 70 5.91 -11.31 8.28
C PRO A 70 4.57 -11.38 9.05
N MET A 71 4.58 -11.08 10.36
CA MET A 71 3.39 -11.05 11.21
C MET A 71 2.63 -9.72 11.15
N ALA A 72 3.21 -8.69 10.53
CA ALA A 72 2.55 -7.40 10.35
C ALA A 72 1.28 -7.53 9.49
N ARG A 73 0.37 -6.58 9.68
CA ARG A 73 -0.81 -6.41 8.82
C ARG A 73 -0.52 -5.37 7.75
N PRO A 74 -1.19 -5.42 6.58
CA PRO A 74 -0.92 -4.49 5.49
C PRO A 74 -1.06 -3.01 5.88
N GLU A 75 -2.04 -2.70 6.74
CA GLU A 75 -2.31 -1.33 7.20
C GLU A 75 -1.22 -0.73 8.09
N THR A 76 -0.29 -1.54 8.61
CA THR A 76 0.82 -1.06 9.46
C THR A 76 2.11 -0.82 8.67
N LEU A 77 2.12 -1.10 7.36
CA LEU A 77 3.30 -0.92 6.51
C LEU A 77 3.43 0.50 5.98
N THR A 78 4.67 0.95 5.90
CA THR A 78 5.05 2.18 5.18
C THR A 78 5.12 1.94 3.68
N LEU A 79 5.07 3.03 2.89
CA LEU A 79 5.29 2.95 1.44
C LEU A 79 6.64 2.33 1.08
N ALA A 80 7.70 2.69 1.82
CA ALA A 80 9.04 2.13 1.60
C ALA A 80 9.08 0.62 1.76
N GLN A 81 8.38 0.09 2.78
CA GLN A 81 8.27 -1.35 3.03
C GLN A 81 7.46 -2.05 1.94
N PHE A 82 6.40 -1.43 1.42
CA PHE A 82 5.67 -1.98 0.27
C PHE A 82 6.53 -2.04 -0.98
N VAL A 83 7.31 -1.02 -1.25
CA VAL A 83 8.26 -1.02 -2.37
C VAL A 83 9.32 -2.10 -2.18
N ALA A 84 9.93 -2.19 -1.01
CA ALA A 84 10.94 -3.20 -0.70
C ALA A 84 10.39 -4.63 -0.89
N LEU A 85 9.16 -4.91 -0.45
CA LEU A 85 8.50 -6.20 -0.67
C LEU A 85 8.22 -6.46 -2.16
N ALA A 86 7.68 -5.49 -2.88
CA ALA A 86 7.41 -5.63 -4.31
C ALA A 86 8.69 -5.92 -5.09
N ASP A 87 9.80 -5.29 -4.72
CA ASP A 87 11.10 -5.49 -5.35
C ASP A 87 11.72 -6.87 -5.10
N GLN A 88 11.22 -7.64 -4.11
CA GLN A 88 11.59 -9.05 -3.91
C GLN A 88 10.76 -10.02 -4.78
N MET A 89 9.68 -9.54 -5.41
CA MET A 89 8.78 -10.35 -6.24
C MET A 89 9.10 -10.27 -7.73
N VAL A 90 10.10 -9.46 -8.09
CA VAL A 90 10.51 -9.18 -9.46
C VAL A 90 11.98 -9.55 -9.62
N ALA A 91 12.35 -10.15 -10.76
CA ALA A 91 13.72 -10.56 -11.07
C ALA A 91 14.65 -9.35 -11.26
#